data_AF-A0A5C5WKH5-F1
#
_entry.id   AF-A0A5C5WKH5-F1
#
_cell.length_a   1.000
_cell.length_b   1.000
_cell.length_c   1.000
_cell.angle_alpha   90.00
_cell.angle_beta   90.00
_cell.angle_gamma   90.00
#
_symmetry.space_group_name_H-M   'P 1'
#
loop_
_entity.id
_entity.type
_entity.pdbx_description
1 polymer ?
#
loop_
_entity_poly.entity_id
_entity_poly.type
_entity_poly.pdbx_seq_one_letter_code
_entity_poly.pdbx_strand_id
1 'polypeptide(L)' 'MNRAKKSTLIASNAALLTAAMLASFVLPLITDSITEGRANFLRMLAHTFPLFVAIAFSSLLINKAVGEPVD' A
#
# COMPACT_ATOMS: atom_id res chain seq x y z
N MET A 1 -15.75 -15.98 10.67
CA MET A 1 -15.66 -15.75 9.21
C MET A 1 -14.70 -16.76 8.62
N ASN A 2 -15.04 -17.41 7.51
CA ASN A 2 -14.22 -18.49 6.94
C ASN A 2 -12.84 -17.93 6.48
N ARG A 3 -11.75 -18.69 6.65
CA ARG A 3 -10.35 -18.23 6.39
C ARG A 3 -10.17 -17.65 4.99
N ALA A 4 -10.83 -18.23 3.98
CA ALA A 4 -10.79 -17.73 2.61
C ALA A 4 -11.37 -16.31 2.46
N LYS A 5 -12.51 -16.02 3.10
CA LYS A 5 -13.13 -14.68 3.07
C LYS A 5 -12.27 -13.63 3.77
N LYS A 6 -11.60 -14.01 4.87
CA LYS A 6 -10.63 -13.14 5.58
C LYS A 6 -9.43 -12.80 4.69
N SER A 7 -8.87 -13.80 4.00
CA SER A 7 -7.75 -13.61 3.08
C SER A 7 -8.11 -12.67 1.92
N THR A 8 -9.28 -12.88 1.28
CA THR A 8 -9.76 -11.98 0.22
C THR A 8 -9.94 -10.55 0.70
N LEU A 9 -10.46 -10.33 1.91
CA LEU A 9 -10.69 -8.99 2.45
C LEU A 9 -9.39 -8.24 2.74
N ILE A 10 -8.38 -8.91 3.27
CA ILE A 10 -7.03 -8.35 3.47
C ILE A 10 -6.40 -8.02 2.10
N ALA A 11 -6.48 -8.93 1.15
CA ALA A 11 -5.91 -8.75 -0.19
C ALA A 11 -6.58 -7.59 -0.95
N SER A 12 -7.91 -7.49 -0.91
CA SER A 12 -8.66 -6.38 -1.53
C SER A 12 -8.32 -5.04 -0.90
N ASN A 13 -8.19 -4.96 0.43
CA ASN A 13 -7.78 -3.72 1.08
C ASN A 13 -6.34 -3.32 0.70
N ALA A 14 -5.40 -4.27 0.72
CA ALA A 14 -4.03 -4.01 0.30
C ALA A 14 -3.97 -3.56 -1.17
N ALA A 15 -4.75 -4.18 -2.06
CA ALA A 15 -4.82 -3.82 -3.47
C ALA A 15 -5.40 -2.42 -3.69
N LEU A 16 -6.50 -2.08 -3.02
CA LEU A 16 -7.12 -0.75 -3.10
C LEU A 16 -6.19 0.34 -2.57
N LEU A 17 -5.54 0.09 -1.44
CA LEU A 17 -4.60 1.03 -0.84
C LEU A 17 -3.38 1.24 -1.74
N THR A 18 -2.84 0.16 -2.30
CA THR A 18 -1.72 0.20 -3.26
C THR A 18 -2.11 0.98 -4.52
N ALA A 19 -3.29 0.75 -5.08
CA ALA A 19 -3.79 1.44 -6.27
C ALA A 19 -3.99 2.95 -6.02
N ALA A 20 -4.58 3.31 -4.88
CA ALA A 20 -4.78 4.70 -4.48
C ALA A 20 -3.45 5.45 -4.30
N MET A 21 -2.44 4.78 -3.74
CA MET A 21 -1.10 5.33 -3.56
C MET A 21 -0.34 5.48 -4.88
N LEU A 22 -0.49 4.51 -5.78
CA LEU A 22 0.06 4.58 -7.13
C LEU A 22 -0.50 5.79 -7.88
N ALA A 23 -1.82 5.98 -7.83
CA ALA A 23 -2.51 7.09 -8.48
C ALA A 23 -2.17 8.46 -7.86
N SER A 24 -2.13 8.55 -6.53
CA SER A 24 -2.03 9.85 -5.84
C SER A 24 -0.60 10.36 -5.66
N PHE A 25 0.39 9.46 -5.55
CA PHE A 25 1.76 9.84 -5.24
C PHE A 25 2.77 9.32 -6.26
N VAL A 26 2.72 8.03 -6.59
CA VAL A 26 3.79 7.42 -7.40
C VAL A 26 3.74 7.91 -8.86
N LEU A 27 2.54 7.98 -9.46
CA LEU A 27 2.38 8.43 -10.85
C LEU A 27 2.81 9.88 -11.07
N PRO A 28 2.36 10.87 -10.27
CA PRO A 28 2.84 12.25 -10.37
C PRO A 28 4.36 12.36 -10.21
N LEU A 29 4.93 11.64 -9.23
CA LEU A 29 6.37 11.69 -8.98
C LEU A 29 7.19 11.01 -10.09
N ILE A 30 6.66 9.97 -10.74
CA ILE A 30 7.26 9.39 -11.95
C ILE A 30 7.26 10.43 -13.07
N THR A 31 6.12 11.11 -13.29
CA THR A 31 6.00 12.19 -14.28
C THR A 31 7.03 13.29 -14.01
N ASP A 32 7.11 13.78 -12.77
CA ASP A 32 8.08 14.81 -12.38
C ASP A 32 9.53 14.34 -12.52
N SER A 33 9.82 13.06 -12.26
CA SER A 33 11.17 12.51 -12.42
C SER A 33 11.65 12.43 -13.87
N ILE A 34 10.73 12.25 -14.82
CA ILE A 34 11.02 12.28 -16.26
C ILE A 34 11.33 13.72 -16.70
N THR A 35 10.66 14.71 -16.09
CA THR A 35 10.79 16.13 -16.46
C THR A 35 11.99 16.82 -15.79
N GLU A 36 12.25 16.55 -14.51
CA GLU A 36 13.24 17.29 -13.69
C GLU A 36 14.51 16.49 -13.33
N GLY A 37 14.57 15.20 -13.67
CA GLY A 37 15.78 14.38 -13.57
C GLY A 37 15.98 13.60 -12.24
N ARG A 38 17.16 12.96 -12.13
CA ARG A 38 17.46 11.86 -11.17
C ARG A 38 17.36 12.24 -9.68
N ALA A 39 17.51 13.51 -9.32
CA ALA A 39 17.43 13.96 -7.93
C ALA A 39 15.99 13.88 -7.37
N ASN A 40 14.99 14.12 -8.19
CA ASN A 40 13.59 13.99 -7.79
C ASN A 40 13.14 12.53 -7.69
N PHE A 41 13.78 11.62 -8.42
CA PHE A 41 13.57 10.18 -8.23
C PHE A 41 14.00 9.71 -6.83
N LEU A 42 15.10 10.25 -6.29
CA LEU A 42 15.53 9.93 -4.92
C LEU A 42 14.55 10.47 -3.87
N ARG A 43 14.03 11.69 -4.05
CA ARG A 43 12.96 12.23 -3.21
C ARG A 43 11.69 11.40 -3.31
N MET A 44 11.33 10.94 -4.50
CA MET A 44 10.21 10.04 -4.72
C MET A 44 10.36 8.77 -3.90
N LEU A 45 11.53 8.10 -3.96
CA LEU A 45 11.78 6.90 -3.15
C LEU A 45 11.67 7.17 -1.65
N ALA A 46 12.20 8.30 -1.17
CA ALA A 46 12.11 8.70 0.23
C ALA A 46 10.65 8.89 0.70
N HIS A 47 9.75 9.39 -0.15
CA HIS A 47 8.33 9.53 0.16
C HIS A 47 7.51 8.25 -0.04
N THR A 48 7.95 7.35 -0.92
CA THR A 48 7.23 6.11 -1.23
C THR A 48 7.53 5.00 -0.22
N PHE A 49 8.70 5.04 0.43
CA PHE A 49 9.07 4.04 1.44
C PHE A 49 8.16 4.00 2.68
N PRO A 50 7.85 5.13 3.35
CA PRO A 50 6.90 5.16 4.49
C PRO A 50 5.51 4.65 4.10
N LEU A 51 5.14 4.89 2.84
CA LEU A 51 3.88 4.50 2.24
C LEU A 51 3.78 2.96 2.12
N PHE A 52 4.82 2.26 1.69
CA PHE A 52 4.85 0.78 1.71
C PHE A 52 4.78 0.21 3.13
N VAL A 53 5.45 0.86 4.09
CA VAL A 53 5.37 0.48 5.51
C VAL A 53 3.93 0.61 6.03
N ALA A 54 3.22 1.68 5.66
CA ALA A 54 1.82 1.88 6.03
C ALA A 54 0.89 0.77 5.49
N ILE A 55 1.12 0.28 4.26
CA ILE A 55 0.36 -0.86 3.70
C ILE A 55 0.58 -2.13 4.54
N ALA A 56 1.83 -2.40 4.93
CA ALA A 56 2.16 -3.57 5.75
C ALA A 56 1.48 -3.48 7.13
N PHE A 57 1.55 -2.32 7.78
CA PHE A 57 0.84 -2.09 9.05
C PHE A 57 -0.68 -2.19 8.90
N SER A 58 -1.27 -1.63 7.84
CA SER A 58 -2.70 -1.76 7.55
C SER A 58 -3.11 -3.23 7.40
N SER A 59 -2.31 -4.03 6.71
CA SER A 59 -2.58 -5.46 6.51
C SER A 59 -2.52 -6.24 7.83
N LEU A 60 -1.55 -5.92 8.70
CA LEU A 60 -1.44 -6.50 10.05
C LEU A 60 -2.61 -6.11 10.95
N LEU A 61 -3.04 -4.84 10.90
CA LEU A 61 -4.17 -4.34 11.69
C LEU A 61 -5.48 -4.99 11.27
N ILE A 62 -5.73 -5.15 9.97
CA ILE A 62 -6.93 -5.85 9.48
C ILE A 62 -6.88 -7.33 9.87
N ASN A 63 -5.70 -7.97 9.78
CA ASN A 63 -5.56 -9.36 10.21
C ASN A 63 -5.86 -9.54 11.72
N LYS A 64 -5.49 -8.57 12.56
CA LYS A 64 -5.82 -8.56 14.00
C LYS A 64 -7.29 -8.22 14.27
N ALA A 65 -7.87 -7.24 13.57
CA ALA A 65 -9.24 -6.79 13.78
C ALA A 65 -10.27 -7.83 13.31
N VAL A 66 -9.95 -8.54 12.22
CA VAL A 66 -10.74 -9.65 11.74
C VAL A 66 -10.31 -10.90 12.53
N GLY A 67 -10.85 -11.11 13.73
CA GLY A 67 -10.49 -12.23 14.60
C GLY A 67 -10.43 -13.59 13.89
N GLU A 68 -9.54 -14.48 14.34
CA GLU A 68 -9.50 -15.86 13.84
C GLU A 68 -10.84 -16.56 14.11
N PRO A 69 -11.32 -17.43 13.20
CA PRO A 69 -12.42 -18.30 13.53
C PRO A 69 -12.00 -19.13 14.77
N VAL A 70 -12.81 -19.03 15.83
CA VAL A 70 -12.78 -19.97 16.94
C VAL A 70 -13.34 -21.27 16.38
N ASP A 71 -12.45 -22.14 15.93
CA ASP A 71 -12.74 -23.56 15.78
C ASP A 71 -12.56 -24.24 17.14
#